data_AF-A0A7C3CYR8-F1
#
_entry.id   AF-A0A7C3CYR8-F1
#
_cell.length_a   1.000
_cell.length_b   1.000
_cell.length_c   1.000
_cell.angle_alpha   90.00
_cell.angle_beta   90.00
_cell.angle_gamma   90.00
#
_symmetry.space_group_name_H-M   'P 1'
#
loop_
_entity.id
_entity.type
_entity.pdbx_description
1 polymer ?
#
loop_
_entity_poly.entity_id
_entity_poly.type
_entity_poly.pdbx_seq_one_letter_code
_entity_poly.pdbx_strand_id
1 'polypeptide(L)' 'MDIVWLALAFACGWIAQQLTLPPLVGFLAAGFGLRALGADGGELLQQIADLGITLLL' A
#
# COMPACT_ATOMS: atom_id res chain seq x y z
N MET A 1 -1.11 -9.96 -10.07
CA MET A 1 -2.18 -9.58 -9.11
C MET A 1 -1.71 -8.43 -8.20
N ASP A 2 -0.65 -7.74 -8.61
CA ASP A 2 0.18 -6.91 -7.73
C ASP A 2 -0.24 -5.43 -7.79
N ILE A 3 -0.68 -5.00 -8.97
CA ILE A 3 -1.31 -3.69 -9.20
C ILE A 3 -2.63 -3.54 -8.43
N VAL A 4 -3.40 -4.63 -8.27
CA VAL A 4 -4.67 -4.61 -7.54
C VAL A 4 -4.42 -4.32 -6.06
N TRP A 5 -3.36 -4.87 -5.47
CA TRP A 5 -2.95 -4.59 -4.09
C TRP A 5 -2.44 -3.16 -3.92
N LEU A 6 -1.68 -2.64 -4.89
CA LEU A 6 -1.27 -1.24 -4.88
C LEU A 6 -2.47 -0.28 -4.97
N ALA A 7 -3.42 -0.57 -5.87
CA ALA A 7 -4.65 0.19 -5.99
C ALA A 7 -5.50 0.12 -4.72
N LEU A 8 -5.57 -1.05 -4.06
CA LEU A 8 -6.26 -1.20 -2.77
C LEU A 8 -5.60 -0.36 -1.68
N ALA A 9 -4.27 -0.35 -1.62
CA ALA A 9 -3.51 0.47 -0.68
C ALA A 9 -3.76 1.98 -0.91
N PHE A 10 -3.75 2.42 -2.17
CA PHE A 10 -4.07 3.79 -2.54
C PHE A 10 -5.51 4.16 -2.21
N ALA A 11 -6.48 3.28 -2.51
CA ALA A 11 -7.88 3.49 -2.22
C ALA A 11 -8.14 3.59 -0.70
N CYS A 12 -7.51 2.72 0.10
CA CYS A 12 -7.63 2.77 1.55
C CYS A 12 -6.98 4.04 2.13
N GLY A 13 -5.81 4.43 1.62
CA GLY A 13 -5.16 5.71 1.93
C GLY A 13 -6.05 6.92 1.60
N TRP A 14 -6.72 6.91 0.45
CA TRP A 14 -7.66 7.95 0.04
C TRP A 14 -8.88 8.00 0.96
N ILE A 15 -9.48 6.85 1.26
CA ILE A 15 -10.64 6.76 2.17
C ILE A 15 -10.26 7.27 3.56
N ALA A 16 -9.12 6.86 4.12
CA ALA A 16 -8.63 7.34 5.40
C ALA A 16 -8.44 8.87 5.41
N GLN A 17 -7.95 9.43 4.30
CA GLN A 17 -7.78 10.88 4.15
C GLN A 17 -9.14 11.62 4.15
N GLN A 18 -10.19 11.05 3.55
CA GLN A 18 -11.55 11.61 3.63
C GLN A 18 -12.14 11.56 5.04
N LEU A 19 -11.74 10.56 5.84
CA LEU A 19 -12.13 10.43 7.25
C LEU A 19 -11.33 11.34 8.19
N THR A 20 -10.59 12.35 7.68
CA THR A 20 -9.67 13.23 8.44
C THR A 20 -8.54 12.51 9.18
N LEU A 21 -8.35 11.23 8.91
CA LEU A 21 -7.26 10.44 9.49
C LEU A 21 -5.99 10.62 8.65
N PRO A 22 -4.80 10.56 9.26
CA PRO A 22 -3.55 10.61 8.53
C PRO A 22 -3.54 9.51 7.44
N PRO A 23 -3.15 9.81 6.19
CA PRO A 23 -3.13 8.82 5.10
C PRO A 23 -2.26 7.59 5.42
N LEU A 24 -1.27 7.77 6.32
CA LEU A 24 -0.47 6.68 6.90
C LEU A 24 -1.33 5.56 7.49
N VAL A 25 -2.46 5.89 8.14
CA VAL A 25 -3.39 4.90 8.74
C VAL A 25 -4.05 4.06 7.65
N GLY A 26 -4.46 4.67 6.54
CA GLY A 26 -5.06 3.95 5.41
C GLY A 26 -4.06 3.04 4.70
N PHE A 27 -2.83 3.50 4.48
CA PHE A 27 -1.78 2.64 3.94
C PHE A 27 -1.42 1.47 4.87
N LEU A 28 -1.37 1.72 6.19
CA LEU A 28 -1.10 0.68 7.18
C LEU A 28 -2.25 -0.35 7.25
N ALA A 29 -3.51 0.12 7.24
CA ALA A 29 -4.69 -0.72 7.27
C ALA A 29 -4.79 -1.60 6.02
N ALA A 30 -4.49 -1.06 4.84
CA ALA A 30 -4.37 -1.86 3.64
C ALA A 30 -3.23 -2.88 3.77
N GLY A 31 -2.01 -2.45 4.12
CA GLY A 31 -0.87 -3.36 4.29
C GLY A 31 -1.12 -4.51 5.27
N PHE A 32 -1.76 -4.22 6.41
CA PHE A 32 -2.14 -5.23 7.40
C PHE A 32 -3.27 -6.13 6.92
N GLY A 33 -4.31 -5.57 6.31
CA GLY A 33 -5.43 -6.35 5.75
C GLY A 33 -4.97 -7.32 4.66
N LEU A 34 -4.09 -6.83 3.78
CA LEU A 34 -3.41 -7.62 2.74
C LEU A 34 -2.62 -8.78 3.34
N ARG A 35 -1.73 -8.49 4.28
CA ARG A 35 -0.90 -9.48 4.96
C ARG A 35 -1.76 -10.54 5.68
N ALA A 36 -2.86 -10.12 6.31
CA ALA A 36 -3.79 -11.00 7.02
C ALA A 36 -4.61 -11.89 6.07
N LEU A 37 -4.90 -11.42 4.86
CA LEU A 37 -5.57 -12.18 3.80
C LEU A 37 -4.63 -13.16 3.07
N GLY A 38 -3.36 -13.27 3.47
CA GLY A 38 -2.37 -14.13 2.81
C GLY A 38 -1.87 -13.54 1.49
N ALA A 39 -1.97 -12.22 1.31
CA ALA A 39 -1.34 -11.54 0.19
C ALA A 39 0.18 -11.58 0.36
N ASP A 40 0.85 -12.45 -0.38
CA ASP A 40 2.29 -12.30 -0.62
C ASP A 40 2.48 -10.98 -1.37
N GLY A 41 3.19 -10.03 -0.73
CA GLY A 41 3.58 -8.79 -1.36
C GLY A 41 4.41 -9.13 -2.59
N GLY A 42 3.77 -9.11 -3.76
CA GLY A 42 4.34 -9.69 -4.95
C GLY A 42 5.65 -9.03 -5.34
N GLU A 43 6.49 -9.77 -6.05
CA GLU A 43 7.84 -9.37 -6.47
C GLU A 43 7.87 -8.00 -7.17
N LEU A 44 6.80 -7.67 -7.90
CA LEU A 44 6.61 -6.35 -8.51
C LEU A 44 6.44 -5.22 -7.50
N LEU A 45 5.71 -5.45 -6.40
CA LEU A 45 5.53 -4.45 -5.34
C LEU A 45 6.86 -4.17 -4.62
N GLN A 46 7.66 -5.21 -4.42
CA GLN A 46 9.01 -5.09 -3.87
C GLN A 46 9.92 -4.27 -4.79
N GLN A 47 9.93 -4.57 -6.10
CA GLN A 47 10.70 -3.82 -7.09
C GLN A 47 10.28 -2.34 -7.15
N ILE A 48 8.99 -2.04 -7.11
CA ILE A 48 8.47 -0.65 -7.11
C ILE A 48 8.85 0.08 -5.82
N ALA A 49 8.79 -0.59 -4.67
CA ALA A 49 9.20 0.00 -3.39
C ALA A 49 10.70 0.34 -3.38
N ASP A 50 11.54 -0.57 -3.87
CA ASP A 50 12.99 -0.36 -3.98
C ASP A 50 13.32 0.80 -4.93
N LEU A 51 12.62 0.88 -6.07
CA LEU A 51 12.73 1.99 -7.02
C LEU A 51 12.31 3.33 -6.38
N GLY A 52 11.25 3.32 -5.58
CA GLY A 52 10.76 4.50 -4.87
C GLY A 52 11.74 5.01 -3.82
N ILE A 53 12.38 4.11 -3.07
CA ILE A 53 13.44 4.48 -2.11
C ILE A 53 14.64 5.05 -2.86
N THR A 54 15.03 4.42 -3.98
CA THR A 54 16.15 4.87 -4.81
C THR A 54 15.93 6.28 -5.39
N LEU A 55 14.69 6.62 -5.76
CA LEU A 55 14.33 7.96 -6.24
C LEU A 55 14.24 9.03 -5.14
N LEU A 56 14.15 8.60 -3.87
CA LEU A 56 14.10 9.52 -2.73
C LEU A 56 15.51 9.96 -2.28
N LEU A 57 16.53 9.20 -2.67
CA LEU A 57 17.95 9.50 -2.51
C LEU A 57 18.44 10.43 -3.65
#